data_AF-A0A259HVI6-F1
#
_entry.id   AF-A0A259HVI6-F1
#
_cell.length_a   1.000
_cell.length_b   1.000
_cell.length_c   1.000
_cell.angle_alpha   90.00
_cell.angle_beta   90.00
_cell.angle_gamma   90.00
#
_symmetry.space_group_name_H-M   'P 1'
#
loop_
_entity.id
_entity.type
_entity.pdbx_description
1 polymer ?
#
loop_
_entity_poly.entity_id
_entity_poly.type
_entity_poly.pdbx_seq_one_letter_code
_entity_poly.pdbx_strand_id
1 'polypeptide(L)'
;KNMDLKYLALALISIVIFSPASESPTYIIAVTGCAIWFVTLGLPVSIYERIILVLVFLLTILSPTDIVPATIRKEFIVKFALKALPSLIIWCHLIISIWKQRLSLNIIDEK
;
A
#
# COMPACT_ATOMS: atom_id res chain seq x y z
N LYS A 1 1.85 19.56 5.34
CA LYS A 1 3.01 19.43 6.24
C LYS A 1 3.69 18.04 6.23
N ASN A 2 3.07 16.96 5.73
CA ASN A 2 3.69 15.61 5.72
C ASN A 2 4.02 15.07 4.30
N MET A 3 4.47 15.92 3.36
CA MET A 3 4.71 15.46 1.97
C MET A 3 5.83 14.42 1.88
N ASP A 4 6.90 14.59 2.66
CA ASP A 4 8.09 13.73 2.60
C ASP A 4 7.78 12.28 2.96
N LEU A 5 6.90 12.07 3.96
CA LEU A 5 6.44 10.75 4.38
C LEU A 5 5.61 10.05 3.29
N LYS A 6 4.80 10.80 2.53
CA LYS A 6 4.02 10.23 1.42
C LYS A 6 4.94 9.77 0.27
N TYR A 7 5.98 10.52 -0.03
CA TYR A 7 6.99 10.12 -1.03
C TYR A 7 7.79 8.90 -0.58
N LEU A 8 8.15 8.83 0.70
CA LEU A 8 8.82 7.65 1.27
C LEU A 8 7.92 6.40 1.20
N ALA A 9 6.66 6.51 1.58
CA ALA A 9 5.68 5.43 1.46
C ALA A 9 5.53 4.97 0.00
N LEU A 10 5.45 5.92 -0.94
CA LEU A 10 5.36 5.63 -2.37
C LEU A 10 6.60 4.85 -2.86
N ALA A 11 7.80 5.27 -2.48
CA ALA A 11 9.04 4.60 -2.86
C ALA A 11 9.13 3.16 -2.32
N LEU A 12 8.84 2.96 -1.03
CA LEU A 12 8.86 1.64 -0.39
C LEU A 12 7.89 0.66 -1.06
N ILE A 13 6.68 1.13 -1.37
CA ILE A 13 5.68 0.30 -2.04
C ILE A 13 6.07 0.01 -3.50
N SER A 14 6.63 0.99 -4.21
CA SER A 14 7.05 0.85 -5.62
C SER A 14 8.12 -0.21 -5.81
N ILE A 15 9.14 -0.20 -4.94
CA ILE A 15 10.28 -1.13 -5.03
C ILE A 15 9.82 -2.58 -4.92
N VAL A 16 8.81 -2.86 -4.09
CA VAL A 16 8.32 -4.23 -3.88
C VAL A 16 7.36 -4.67 -4.97
N ILE A 17 6.38 -3.84 -5.33
CA ILE A 17 5.34 -4.19 -6.31
C ILE A 17 5.91 -4.38 -7.70
N PHE A 18 6.88 -3.55 -8.10
CA PHE A 18 7.48 -3.59 -9.43
C PHE A 18 8.74 -4.46 -9.50
N SER A 19 9.13 -5.12 -8.40
CA SER A 19 10.24 -6.07 -8.39
C SER A 19 9.72 -7.50 -8.61
N PRO A 20 10.03 -8.15 -9.76
CA PRO A 20 9.62 -9.52 -10.05
C PRO A 20 10.26 -10.55 -9.10
N ALA A 21 11.39 -10.18 -8.47
CA ALA A 21 12.13 -11.03 -7.54
C ALA A 21 11.67 -10.86 -6.07
N SER A 22 10.60 -10.11 -5.81
CA SER A 22 10.07 -9.91 -4.47
C SER A 22 9.52 -11.21 -3.88
N GLU A 23 10.30 -11.85 -3.03
CA GLU A 23 9.88 -13.01 -2.26
C GLU A 23 8.90 -12.64 -1.13
N SER A 24 8.23 -13.64 -0.54
CA SER A 24 7.31 -13.43 0.58
C SER A 24 7.89 -12.61 1.76
N PRO A 25 9.16 -12.74 2.19
CA PRO A 25 9.74 -11.86 3.21
C PRO A 25 9.92 -10.41 2.76
N THR A 26 10.18 -10.16 1.48
CA THR A 26 10.40 -8.82 0.92
C THR A 26 9.16 -7.92 1.05
N TYR A 27 7.97 -8.52 1.14
CA TYR A 27 6.72 -7.79 1.35
C TYR A 27 6.64 -7.00 2.65
N ILE A 28 7.50 -7.28 3.64
CA ILE A 28 7.55 -6.48 4.87
C ILE A 28 7.86 -5.01 4.57
N ILE A 29 8.66 -4.73 3.53
CA ILE A 29 8.97 -3.37 3.07
C ILE A 29 7.70 -2.66 2.56
N ALA A 30 6.87 -3.37 1.78
CA ALA A 30 5.58 -2.82 1.32
C ALA A 30 4.63 -2.57 2.49
N VAL A 31 4.58 -3.47 3.47
CA VAL A 31 3.78 -3.30 4.70
C VAL A 31 4.24 -2.08 5.49
N THR A 32 5.55 -1.85 5.62
CA THR A 32 6.08 -0.63 6.24
C THR A 32 5.63 0.62 5.48
N GLY A 33 5.66 0.61 4.15
CA GLY A 33 5.12 1.69 3.33
C GLY A 33 3.61 1.92 3.54
N CYS A 34 2.82 0.85 3.69
CA CYS A 34 1.39 0.92 4.01
C CYS A 34 1.13 1.51 5.40
N ALA A 35 1.96 1.19 6.40
CA ALA A 35 1.87 1.77 7.73
C ALA A 35 2.16 3.28 7.72
N ILE A 36 3.17 3.71 6.95
CA ILE A 36 3.45 5.15 6.76
C ILE A 36 2.27 5.83 6.07
N TRP A 37 1.71 5.22 5.01
CA TRP A 37 0.51 5.74 4.35
C TRP A 37 -0.63 5.97 5.35
N PHE A 38 -0.91 5.00 6.23
CA PHE A 38 -1.95 5.12 7.26
C PHE A 38 -1.74 6.33 8.18
N VAL A 39 -0.50 6.57 8.62
CA VAL A 39 -0.16 7.72 9.49
C VAL A 39 -0.27 9.05 8.74
N THR A 40 -0.12 9.04 7.41
CA THR A 40 -0.28 10.26 6.58
C THR A 40 -1.71 10.57 6.18
N LEU A 41 -2.69 9.70 6.51
CA LEU A 41 -4.10 9.94 6.25
C LEU A 41 -4.62 11.11 7.09
N GLY A 42 -5.45 11.94 6.48
CA GLY A 42 -6.17 12.99 7.21
C GLY A 42 -7.35 12.39 7.97
N LEU A 43 -7.59 12.85 9.20
CA LEU A 43 -8.80 12.50 9.92
C LEU A 43 -9.99 13.33 9.37
N PRO A 44 -11.20 12.75 9.23
CA PRO A 44 -11.58 11.39 9.59
C PRO A 44 -11.19 10.34 8.52
N VAL A 45 -10.78 9.16 8.98
CA VAL A 45 -10.44 8.03 8.11
C VAL A 45 -11.70 7.49 7.43
N SER A 46 -11.66 7.36 6.11
CA SER A 46 -12.79 6.88 5.32
C SER A 46 -13.01 5.37 5.48
N ILE A 47 -14.24 4.90 5.25
CA ILE A 47 -14.58 3.47 5.29
C ILE A 47 -13.73 2.67 4.27
N TYR A 48 -13.42 3.27 3.11
CA TYR A 48 -12.57 2.66 2.08
C TYR A 48 -11.15 2.42 2.59
N GLU A 49 -10.56 3.39 3.28
CA GLU A 49 -9.21 3.30 3.85
C GLU A 49 -9.15 2.22 4.94
N ARG A 50 -10.22 2.12 5.75
CA ARG A 50 -10.35 1.07 6.76
C ARG A 50 -10.44 -0.33 6.14
N ILE A 51 -11.20 -0.50 5.06
CA ILE A 51 -11.27 -1.77 4.31
C ILE A 51 -9.89 -2.14 3.75
N ILE A 52 -9.17 -1.18 3.18
CA ILE A 52 -7.83 -1.40 2.64
C ILE A 52 -6.84 -1.85 3.74
N LEU A 53 -6.89 -1.28 4.94
CA LEU A 53 -6.07 -1.74 6.06
C LEU A 53 -6.38 -3.17 6.48
N VAL A 54 -7.65 -3.54 6.55
CA VAL A 54 -8.07 -4.90 6.85
C VAL A 54 -7.57 -5.85 5.76
N LEU A 55 -7.61 -5.44 4.48
CA LEU A 55 -7.04 -6.21 3.38
C LEU A 55 -5.53 -6.37 3.50
N VAL A 56 -4.77 -5.33 3.83
CA VAL A 56 -3.31 -5.43 4.09
C VAL A 56 -3.04 -6.41 5.24
N PHE A 57 -3.81 -6.32 6.31
CA PHE A 57 -3.66 -7.21 7.47
C PHE A 57 -3.96 -8.67 7.12
N LEU A 58 -5.07 -8.95 6.43
CA LEU A 58 -5.46 -10.31 6.07
C LEU A 58 -4.59 -10.91 4.95
N LEU A 59 -4.33 -10.15 3.89
CA LEU A 59 -3.67 -10.67 2.69
C LEU A 59 -2.14 -10.58 2.76
N THR A 60 -1.58 -9.63 3.49
CA THR A 60 -0.11 -9.45 3.52
C THR A 60 0.48 -9.99 4.82
N ILE A 61 -0.12 -9.67 5.97
CA ILE A 61 0.38 -10.07 7.29
C ILE A 61 -0.08 -11.48 7.68
N LEU A 62 -1.35 -11.83 7.43
CA LEU A 62 -1.92 -13.12 7.82
C LEU A 62 -1.78 -14.21 6.74
N SER A 63 -1.45 -13.85 5.49
CA SER A 63 -1.24 -14.81 4.41
C SER A 63 -0.04 -15.78 4.58
N PRO A 64 1.10 -15.42 5.21
CA PRO A 64 2.16 -16.38 5.51
C PRO A 64 1.84 -17.31 6.69
N THR A 65 0.83 -17.00 7.51
CA THR A 65 0.44 -17.85 8.65
C THR A 65 -0.24 -19.14 8.17
N ASP A 66 0.16 -20.27 8.74
CA ASP A 66 -0.25 -21.66 8.41
C ASP A 66 -1.74 -22.00 8.56
N ILE A 67 -2.61 -21.00 8.68
CA ILE A 67 -4.08 -21.15 8.69
C ILE A 67 -4.63 -21.41 7.28
N VAL A 68 -3.89 -21.04 6.22
CA VAL A 68 -4.33 -21.24 4.84
C VAL A 68 -3.84 -22.61 4.30
N PRO A 69 -4.74 -23.53 3.89
CA PRO A 69 -4.36 -24.80 3.29
C PRO A 69 -3.40 -24.61 2.12
N ALA A 70 -2.38 -25.46 2.02
CA ALA A 70 -1.34 -25.37 0.99
C ALA A 70 -1.90 -25.28 -0.45
N THR A 71 -3.07 -25.88 -0.69
CA THR A 71 -3.80 -25.85 -1.97
C THR A 71 -4.27 -24.44 -2.35
N ILE A 72 -4.87 -23.68 -1.43
CA ILE A 72 -5.36 -22.31 -1.69
C ILE A 72 -4.18 -21.33 -1.83
N ARG A 73 -3.13 -21.54 -1.03
CA ARG A 73 -1.91 -20.74 -1.07
C ARG A 73 -1.19 -20.84 -2.43
N LYS A 74 -1.06 -22.05 -3.00
CA LYS A 74 -0.40 -22.26 -4.30
C LYS A 74 -1.29 -21.90 -5.49
N GLU A 75 -2.57 -22.29 -5.49
CA GLU A 75 -3.46 -22.09 -6.66
C GLU A 75 -4.05 -20.67 -6.76
N PHE A 76 -4.26 -19.97 -5.65
CA PHE A 76 -4.88 -18.63 -5.68
C PHE A 76 -3.90 -17.53 -5.29
N ILE A 77 -3.27 -17.63 -4.11
CA ILE A 77 -2.49 -16.52 -3.55
C ILE A 77 -1.20 -16.26 -4.34
N VAL A 78 -0.46 -17.32 -4.69
CA VAL A 78 0.77 -17.23 -5.49
C VAL A 78 0.44 -16.98 -6.96
N LYS A 79 -0.57 -17.66 -7.50
CA LYS A 79 -0.93 -17.60 -8.92
C LYS A 79 -1.49 -16.24 -9.37
N PHE A 80 -2.31 -15.60 -8.54
CA PHE A 80 -2.91 -14.29 -8.85
C PHE A 80 -2.17 -13.11 -8.22
N ALA A 81 -1.02 -13.34 -7.56
CA ALA A 81 -0.27 -12.32 -6.83
C ALA A 81 -1.17 -11.42 -5.95
N LEU A 82 -2.22 -12.00 -5.36
CA LEU A 82 -3.27 -11.28 -4.61
C LEU A 82 -2.71 -10.52 -3.40
N LYS A 83 -1.49 -10.86 -2.96
CA LYS A 83 -0.74 -10.14 -1.93
C LYS A 83 -0.33 -8.73 -2.36
N ALA A 84 -0.12 -8.50 -3.66
CA ALA A 84 0.28 -7.21 -4.22
C ALA A 84 -0.89 -6.25 -4.38
N LEU A 85 -2.11 -6.78 -4.51
CA LEU A 85 -3.33 -6.00 -4.76
C LEU A 85 -3.59 -4.90 -3.72
N PRO A 86 -3.59 -5.16 -2.39
CA PRO A 86 -3.81 -4.10 -1.42
C PRO A 86 -2.73 -3.02 -1.49
N SER A 87 -1.47 -3.41 -1.64
CA SER A 87 -0.34 -2.49 -1.76
C SER A 87 -0.44 -1.65 -3.05
N LEU A 88 -0.91 -2.21 -4.16
CA LEU A 88 -1.08 -1.51 -5.44
C LEU A 88 -2.18 -0.45 -5.35
N ILE A 89 -3.28 -0.76 -4.66
CA ILE A 89 -4.36 0.20 -4.42
C ILE A 89 -3.83 1.40 -3.59
N ILE A 90 -3.05 1.13 -2.53
CA ILE A 90 -2.43 2.17 -1.70
C ILE A 90 -1.46 3.02 -2.53
N TRP A 91 -0.66 2.38 -3.38
CA TRP A 91 0.27 3.06 -4.28
C TRP A 91 -0.45 4.05 -5.21
N CYS A 92 -1.52 3.59 -5.89
CA CYS A 92 -2.34 4.46 -6.75
C CYS A 92 -2.94 5.62 -5.94
N HIS A 93 -3.46 5.33 -4.75
CA HIS A 93 -4.05 6.34 -3.88
C HIS A 93 -3.03 7.40 -3.44
N LEU A 94 -1.81 6.99 -3.07
CA LEU A 94 -0.71 7.90 -2.73
C LEU A 94 -0.36 8.83 -3.89
N ILE A 95 -0.26 8.32 -5.12
CA ILE A 95 0.01 9.15 -6.30
C ILE A 95 -1.06 10.22 -6.47
N ILE A 96 -2.33 9.83 -6.42
CA ILE A 96 -3.45 10.76 -6.57
C ILE A 96 -3.43 11.81 -5.45
N SER A 97 -3.17 11.38 -4.20
CA SER A 97 -3.09 12.28 -3.03
C SER A 97 -1.98 13.31 -3.19
N ILE A 98 -0.79 12.88 -3.62
CA ILE A 98 0.37 13.74 -3.85
C ILE A 98 0.10 14.72 -4.99
N TRP A 99 -0.47 14.23 -6.11
CA TRP A 99 -0.84 15.07 -7.26
C TRP A 99 -1.84 16.16 -6.87
N LYS A 100 -2.92 15.78 -6.18
CA LYS A 100 -3.94 16.73 -5.70
C LYS A 100 -3.34 17.78 -4.78
N GLN A 101 -2.44 17.37 -3.89
CA GLN A 101 -1.75 18.28 -2.99
C GLN A 101 -0.81 19.23 -3.74
N ARG A 102 -0.05 18.75 -4.73
CA ARG A 102 0.82 19.57 -5.58
C ARG A 102 0.03 20.60 -6.39
N LEU A 103 -1.10 20.19 -6.98
CA LEU A 103 -1.97 21.09 -7.73
C LEU A 103 -2.54 22.20 -6.85
N SER A 104 -2.99 21.86 -5.63
CA SER A 104 -3.50 22.85 -4.68
C SER A 104 -2.46 23.89 -4.28
N LEU A 105 -1.18 23.52 -4.19
CA LEU A 105 -0.09 24.46 -3.89
C LEU A 105 0.17 25.40 -5.06
N ASN A 106 0.15 24.88 -6.30
CA ASN A 106 0.38 25.68 -7.50
C ASN A 106 -0.66 26.79 -7.68
N ILE A 107 -1.93 26.51 -7.33
CA ILE A 107 -3.03 27.49 -7.39
C ILE A 107 -2.85 28.63 -6.36
N ILE A 108 -2.17 28.37 -5.23
CA ILE A 108 -1.93 29.39 -4.20
C ILE A 108 -0.76 30.30 -4.60
N ASP A 109 0.26 29.74 -5.26
CA ASP A 109 1.44 30.50 -5.74
C ASP A 109 1.08 31.45 -6.91
N GLU A 110 0.04 31.11 -7.67
CA GLU A 110 -0.47 31.92 -8.79
C GLU A 110 -1.41 33.07 -8.33
N LYS A 111 -1.77 33.13 -7.04
CA LYS A 111 -2.65 34.16 -6.45
C LYS A 111 -1.89 35.16 -5.59
#